data_AF-A0ABD3LXD4-F1
#
_entry.id   AF-A0ABD3LXD4-F1
#
_cell.length_a   1.000
_cell.length_b   1.000
_cell.length_c   1.000
_cell.angle_alpha   90.00
_cell.angle_beta   90.00
_cell.angle_gamma   90.00
#
_symmetry.space_group_name_H-M   'P 1'
#
loop_
_entity.id
_entity.type
_entity.pdbx_description
1 polymer ?
#
loop_
_entity_poly.entity_id
_entity_poly.type
_entity_poly.pdbx_seq_one_letter_code
_entity_poly.pdbx_strand_id
1 'polypeptide(L)'
;MAASSSSDAATLLQRYNAVQEAKKSKEDAQAAQDALAQTIHSINDKGVLILHTVAEAKAFTCLLAEYFEEGKRLSPTKVEISREVGDDAWRKMRTMLESAGLTLIYELPK
;
A
#
# COMPACT_ATOMS: atom_id res chain seq x y z
N MET A 1 -6.90 -7.33 23.24
CA MET A 1 -6.99 -7.97 21.90
C MET A 1 -6.80 -6.89 20.85
N ALA A 2 -5.62 -6.81 20.22
CA ALA A 2 -5.35 -6.11 18.94
C ALA A 2 -3.84 -6.17 18.68
N ALA A 3 -3.37 -7.27 18.10
CA ALA A 3 -1.97 -7.42 17.68
C ALA A 3 -1.89 -7.94 16.23
N SER A 4 -2.84 -7.53 15.38
CA SER A 4 -2.96 -8.04 14.01
C SER A 4 -2.71 -6.97 12.94
N SER A 5 -2.47 -5.72 13.31
CA SER A 5 -2.36 -4.61 12.35
C SER A 5 -0.97 -4.45 11.71
N SER A 6 0.05 -5.17 12.20
CA SER A 6 1.44 -5.01 11.73
C SER A 6 1.81 -5.87 10.51
N SER A 7 0.93 -6.75 10.04
CA SER A 7 1.29 -7.74 9.01
C SER A 7 0.92 -7.32 7.59
N ASP A 8 -0.13 -6.52 7.40
CA ASP A 8 -0.69 -6.29 6.06
C ASP A 8 0.20 -5.40 5.19
N ALA A 9 0.73 -4.29 5.72
CA ALA A 9 1.64 -3.41 4.98
C ALA A 9 2.99 -4.06 4.70
N ALA A 10 3.55 -4.78 5.67
CA ALA A 10 4.79 -5.54 5.49
C ALA A 10 4.61 -6.64 4.44
N THR A 11 3.45 -7.33 4.44
CA THR A 11 3.10 -8.32 3.42
C THR A 11 2.93 -7.64 2.05
N LEU A 12 2.27 -6.49 1.97
CA LEU A 12 2.10 -5.74 0.73
C LEU A 12 3.45 -5.33 0.14
N LEU A 13 4.37 -4.82 0.97
CA LEU A 13 5.73 -4.51 0.54
C LEU A 13 6.46 -5.74 0.01
N GLN A 14 6.38 -6.87 0.73
CA GLN A 14 7.02 -8.12 0.31
C GLN A 14 6.46 -8.62 -1.03
N ARG A 15 5.13 -8.61 -1.20
CA ARG A 15 4.45 -9.03 -2.43
C ARG A 15 4.74 -8.08 -3.59
N TYR A 16 4.80 -6.78 -3.33
CA TYR A 16 5.15 -5.79 -4.33
C TYR A 16 6.58 -5.97 -4.84
N ASN A 17 7.55 -6.18 -3.94
CA ASN A 17 8.93 -6.48 -4.34
C ASN A 17 8.99 -7.79 -5.16
N ALA A 18 8.28 -8.83 -4.74
CA ALA A 18 8.20 -10.08 -5.49
C ALA A 18 7.61 -9.87 -6.91
N VAL A 19 6.59 -9.02 -7.06
CA VAL A 19 6.05 -8.64 -8.39
C VAL A 19 7.11 -7.94 -9.22
N GLN A 20 7.84 -6.98 -8.66
CA GLN A 20 8.88 -6.25 -9.39
C GLN A 20 10.03 -7.17 -9.82
N GLU A 21 10.44 -8.10 -8.96
CA GLU A 21 11.43 -9.13 -9.31
C GLU A 21 10.92 -10.09 -10.38
N ALA A 22 9.68 -10.57 -10.26
CA ALA A 22 9.05 -11.46 -11.24
C ALA A 22 8.88 -10.79 -12.62
N LYS A 23 8.47 -9.51 -12.64
CA LYS A 23 8.43 -8.67 -13.86
C LYS A 23 9.81 -8.55 -14.51
N LYS A 24 10.87 -8.42 -13.71
CA LYS A 24 12.26 -8.32 -14.19
C LYS A 24 12.80 -9.65 -14.73
N SER A 25 12.49 -10.76 -14.05
CA SER A 25 12.92 -12.11 -14.46
C SER A 25 12.06 -12.71 -15.57
N LYS A 26 10.93 -12.09 -15.95
CA LYS A 26 9.92 -12.64 -16.89
C LYS A 26 9.36 -14.00 -16.45
N GLU A 27 9.48 -14.33 -15.18
CA GLU A 27 9.09 -15.62 -14.61
C GLU A 27 7.96 -15.35 -13.60
N ASP A 28 6.81 -16.00 -13.77
CA ASP A 28 5.65 -15.98 -12.87
C ASP A 28 5.16 -14.62 -12.35
N ALA A 29 5.30 -13.55 -13.15
CA ALA A 29 4.79 -12.21 -12.81
C ALA A 29 3.28 -12.21 -12.53
N GLN A 30 2.53 -13.10 -13.18
CA GLN A 30 1.10 -13.23 -13.03
C GLN A 30 0.71 -13.81 -11.66
N ALA A 31 1.43 -14.83 -11.18
CA ALA A 31 1.20 -15.42 -9.86
C ALA A 31 1.57 -14.44 -8.73
N ALA A 32 2.65 -13.69 -8.91
CA ALA A 32 3.03 -12.63 -7.98
C ALA A 32 1.99 -11.50 -7.95
N GLN A 33 1.47 -11.09 -9.11
CA GLN A 33 0.42 -10.07 -9.21
C GLN A 33 -0.88 -10.53 -8.56
N ASP A 34 -1.28 -11.79 -8.73
CA ASP A 34 -2.47 -12.34 -8.06
C ASP A 34 -2.32 -12.29 -6.53
N ALA A 35 -1.17 -12.73 -6.00
CA ALA A 35 -0.90 -12.67 -4.57
C ALA A 35 -0.89 -11.23 -4.01
N LEU A 36 -0.39 -10.28 -4.80
CA LEU A 36 -0.44 -8.85 -4.46
C LEU A 36 -1.90 -8.35 -4.44
N ALA A 37 -2.69 -8.70 -5.45
CA ALA A 37 -4.10 -8.34 -5.54
C ALA A 37 -4.93 -8.92 -4.39
N GLN A 38 -4.69 -10.16 -3.98
CA GLN A 38 -5.33 -10.76 -2.81
C GLN A 38 -5.00 -10.01 -1.51
N THR A 39 -3.74 -9.57 -1.36
CA THR A 39 -3.31 -8.79 -0.19
C THR A 39 -4.02 -7.44 -0.15
N ILE A 40 -4.07 -6.74 -1.29
CA ILE A 40 -4.83 -5.49 -1.43
C ILE A 40 -6.30 -5.71 -1.12
N HIS A 41 -6.91 -6.79 -1.63
CA HIS A 41 -8.31 -7.08 -1.40
C HIS A 41 -8.60 -7.31 0.09
N SER A 42 -7.72 -8.02 0.78
CA SER A 42 -7.78 -8.22 2.24
C SER A 42 -7.67 -6.89 3.00
N ILE A 43 -6.76 -6.00 2.59
CA ILE A 43 -6.64 -4.65 3.16
C ILE A 43 -7.92 -3.84 2.91
N ASN A 44 -8.49 -3.96 1.72
CA ASN A 44 -9.71 -3.25 1.33
C ASN A 44 -10.92 -3.73 2.14
N ASP A 45 -11.03 -5.04 2.36
CA ASP A 45 -12.05 -5.66 3.22
C ASP A 45 -11.95 -5.19 4.67
N LYS A 46 -10.72 -5.05 5.18
CA LYS A 46 -10.45 -4.47 6.51
C LYS A 46 -10.76 -2.96 6.60
N GLY A 47 -10.80 -2.26 5.47
CA GLY A 47 -11.09 -0.83 5.39
C GLY A 47 -10.00 0.10 5.96
N VAL A 48 -8.89 -0.45 6.46
CA VAL A 48 -7.76 0.31 7.04
C VAL A 48 -6.42 -0.29 6.63
N LEU A 49 -5.48 0.58 6.23
CA LEU A 49 -4.09 0.23 5.92
C LEU A 49 -3.14 1.07 6.77
N ILE A 50 -2.26 0.44 7.54
CA ILE A 50 -1.28 1.13 8.39
C ILE A 50 0.12 0.97 7.80
N LEU A 51 0.77 2.07 7.44
CA LEU A 51 2.09 2.10 6.82
C LEU A 51 3.11 2.61 7.84
N HIS A 52 3.96 1.71 8.32
CA HIS A 52 4.90 2.01 9.40
C HIS A 52 6.22 2.62 8.88
N THR A 53 6.63 2.25 7.67
CA THR A 53 7.94 2.57 7.11
C THR A 53 7.83 3.28 5.76
N VAL A 54 8.88 4.04 5.41
CA VAL A 54 9.01 4.70 4.10
C VAL A 54 8.90 3.70 2.95
N ALA A 55 9.40 2.47 3.15
CA ALA A 55 9.38 1.44 2.12
C ALA A 55 7.96 0.97 1.80
N GLU A 56 7.14 0.68 2.83
CA GLU A 56 5.73 0.31 2.67
C GLU A 56 4.94 1.44 2.01
N ALA A 57 5.15 2.66 2.49
CA ALA A 57 4.61 3.89 1.93
C ALA A 57 4.89 4.06 0.42
N LYS A 58 6.16 3.90 0.02
CA LYS A 58 6.57 3.98 -1.39
C LYS A 58 5.96 2.87 -2.23
N ALA A 59 6.00 1.62 -1.75
CA ALA A 59 5.43 0.48 -2.46
C ALA A 59 3.94 0.68 -2.71
N PHE A 60 3.18 1.09 -1.68
CA PHE A 60 1.76 1.36 -1.80
C PHE A 60 1.47 2.52 -2.76
N THR A 61 2.28 3.58 -2.73
CA THR A 61 2.14 4.72 -3.64
C THR A 61 2.38 4.34 -5.10
N CYS A 62 3.45 3.59 -5.37
CA CYS A 62 3.73 3.11 -6.73
C CYS A 62 2.62 2.19 -7.23
N LEU A 63 2.12 1.31 -6.36
CA LEU A 63 1.02 0.41 -6.66
C LEU A 63 -0.29 1.18 -6.95
N LEU A 64 -0.59 2.23 -6.17
CA LEU A 64 -1.70 3.14 -6.45
C LEU A 64 -1.55 3.79 -7.82
N ALA A 65 -0.35 4.26 -8.19
CA ALA A 65 -0.10 4.85 -9.49
C ALA A 65 -0.36 3.84 -10.63
N GLU A 66 0.17 2.62 -10.53
CA GLU A 66 -0.07 1.54 -11.51
C GLU A 66 -1.56 1.21 -11.64
N TYR A 67 -2.27 1.07 -10.52
CA TYR A 67 -3.70 0.78 -10.51
C TYR A 67 -4.53 1.93 -11.10
N PHE A 68 -4.15 3.19 -10.82
CA PHE A 68 -4.81 4.36 -11.36
C PHE A 68 -4.62 4.48 -12.88
N GLU A 69 -3.42 4.18 -13.38
CA GLU A 69 -3.13 4.10 -14.82
C GLU A 69 -3.92 2.97 -15.51
N GLU A 70 -4.11 1.84 -14.85
CA GLU A 70 -4.98 0.75 -15.33
C GLU A 70 -6.48 1.04 -15.18
N GLY A 71 -6.88 2.19 -14.61
CA GLY A 71 -8.28 2.54 -14.35
C GLY A 71 -8.94 1.73 -13.21
N LYS A 72 -8.15 0.97 -12.45
CA LYS A 72 -8.60 0.21 -11.29
C LYS A 72 -8.60 1.11 -10.06
N ARG A 73 -9.78 1.35 -9.48
CA ARG A 73 -9.89 2.09 -8.21
C ARG A 73 -9.61 1.17 -7.04
N LEU A 74 -8.55 1.49 -6.30
CA LEU A 74 -8.38 1.01 -4.94
C LEU A 74 -9.32 1.80 -4.03
N SER A 75 -10.03 1.12 -3.13
CA SER A 75 -11.01 1.75 -2.22
C SER A 75 -10.68 1.62 -0.73
N PRO A 76 -9.41 1.53 -0.27
CA PRO A 76 -9.16 1.42 1.17
C PRO A 76 -9.71 2.67 1.85
N THR A 77 -10.69 2.49 2.73
CA THR A 77 -11.45 3.60 3.31
C THR A 77 -10.55 4.53 4.12
N LYS A 78 -9.47 3.99 4.71
CA LYS A 78 -8.53 4.71 5.57
C LYS A 78 -7.10 4.25 5.33
N VAL A 79 -6.18 5.20 5.20
CA VAL A 79 -4.73 4.94 5.16
C VAL A 79 -4.07 5.72 6.28
N GLU A 80 -3.38 5.01 7.16
CA GLU A 80 -2.60 5.54 8.28
C GLU A 80 -1.11 5.49 7.93
N ILE A 81 -0.38 6.57 8.22
CA ILE A 81 1.04 6.69 7.91
C ILE A 81 1.79 7.09 9.17
N SER A 82 2.78 6.30 9.57
CA SER A 82 3.70 6.63 10.65
C SER A 82 4.51 7.89 10.34
N ARG A 83 4.77 8.71 11.37
CA ARG A 83 5.60 9.92 11.26
C ARG A 83 7.06 9.64 10.84
N GLU A 84 7.50 8.40 11.02
CA GLU A 84 8.82 7.90 10.58
C GLU A 84 8.99 7.92 9.04
N VAL A 85 7.89 8.04 8.29
CA VAL A 85 7.91 8.12 6.82
C VAL A 85 8.50 9.44 6.30
N GLY A 86 8.63 10.46 7.16
CA GLY A 86 9.21 11.76 6.81
C GLY A 86 8.25 12.65 6.03
N ASP A 87 8.37 13.97 6.23
CA ASP A 87 7.41 14.98 5.73
C ASP A 87 7.25 14.99 4.21
N ASP A 88 8.32 14.77 3.44
CA ASP A 88 8.28 14.79 1.97
C ASP A 88 7.50 13.59 1.38
N ALA A 89 7.78 12.38 1.86
CA ALA A 89 7.08 11.18 1.43
C ALA A 89 5.61 11.21 1.87
N TRP A 90 5.34 11.71 3.08
CA TRP A 90 3.99 11.92 3.58
C TRP A 90 3.20 12.88 2.68
N ARG A 91 3.79 14.02 2.29
CA ARG A 91 3.12 15.00 1.42
C ARG A 91 2.80 14.41 0.05
N LYS A 92 3.73 13.66 -0.55
CA LYS A 92 3.52 12.98 -1.84
C LYS A 92 2.41 11.93 -1.76
N MET A 93 2.42 11.11 -0.70
CA MET A 93 1.37 10.13 -0.47
C MET A 93 0.02 10.77 -0.28
N ARG A 94 -0.04 11.83 0.52
CA ARG A 94 -1.28 12.58 0.74
C ARG A 94 -1.88 13.03 -0.60
N THR A 95 -1.09 13.66 -1.47
CA THR A 95 -1.56 14.11 -2.79
C THR A 95 -2.08 12.96 -3.66
N MET A 96 -1.41 11.80 -3.64
CA MET A 96 -1.81 10.60 -4.38
C MET A 96 -3.12 10.01 -3.83
N LEU A 97 -3.25 9.94 -2.50
CA LEU A 97 -4.43 9.43 -1.82
C LEU A 97 -5.64 10.34 -2.03
N GLU A 98 -5.46 11.66 -1.91
CA GLU A 98 -6.50 12.65 -2.20
C GLU A 98 -6.94 12.55 -3.67
N SER A 99 -6.01 12.39 -4.61
CA SER A 99 -6.33 12.15 -6.03
C SER A 99 -7.08 10.82 -6.26
N ALA A 100 -6.78 9.81 -5.46
CA ALA A 100 -7.46 8.52 -5.48
C ALA A 100 -8.83 8.55 -4.75
N GLY A 101 -9.19 9.65 -4.07
CA GLY A 101 -10.40 9.78 -3.28
C GLY A 101 -10.36 9.04 -1.94
N LEU A 102 -9.16 8.73 -1.44
CA LEU A 102 -8.92 8.00 -0.20
C LEU A 102 -8.71 8.97 0.96
N THR A 103 -9.25 8.62 2.13
CA THR A 103 -9.10 9.43 3.33
C THR A 103 -7.82 9.05 4.06
N LEU A 104 -6.86 9.99 4.10
CA LEU A 104 -5.67 9.85 4.93
C LEU A 104 -6.02 10.18 6.38
N ILE A 105 -5.74 9.27 7.30
CA ILE A 105 -5.85 9.53 8.74
C ILE A 105 -4.45 9.65 9.31
N TYR A 106 -4.14 10.82 9.87
CA TYR A 106 -2.91 11.06 10.59
C TYR A 106 -3.12 10.70 12.05
N GLU A 107 -2.84 9.46 12.45
CA GLU A 107 -2.78 9.12 13.87
C GLU A 107 -1.66 8.13 14.17
N LEU A 108 -0.78 8.55 15.07
CA LEU A 108 -0.24 7.77 16.19
C LEU A 108 0.69 8.72 16.99
N PRO A 109 0.15 9.54 17.91
CA PRO A 109 0.94 9.91 19.08
C PRO A 109 1.21 8.63 19.89
N LYS A 110 2.47 8.48 20.32
CA LYS A 110 2.91 7.38 21.22
C LYS A 110 2.10 7.33 22.50
#